data_AF-A0A2R6ASG8-F1
#
_entry.id   AF-A0A2R6ASG8-F1
#
_cell.length_a   1.000
_cell.length_b   1.000
_cell.length_c   1.000
_cell.angle_alpha   90.00
_cell.angle_beta   90.00
_cell.angle_gamma   90.00
#
_symmetry.space_group_name_H-M   'P 1'
#
loop_
_entity.id
_entity.type
_entity.pdbx_description
1 polymer ?
#
loop_
_entity_poly.entity_id
_entity_poly.type
_entity_poly.pdbx_seq_one_letter_code
_entity_poly.pdbx_strand_id
1 'polypeptide(L)' 'MANRTLLEVLSAILLFVPFGIAVLYARAHGRTAPPFEVNLALFVMYGVIVVFVLLLERKLGLFKD' A
#
# COMPACT_ATOMS: atom_id res chain seq x y z
N MET A 1 7.70 6.00 -21.73
CA MET A 1 6.52 6.64 -21.10
C MET A 1 5.50 5.62 -20.58
N ALA A 2 4.99 4.67 -21.38
CA ALA A 2 3.97 3.70 -20.92
C ALA A 2 4.34 2.90 -19.65
N ASN A 3 5.59 2.45 -19.52
CA ASN A 3 6.04 1.69 -18.33
C ASN A 3 6.10 2.55 -17.05
N ARG A 4 6.32 3.87 -17.18
CA ARG A 4 6.38 4.80 -16.05
C ARG A 4 4.98 5.04 -15.48
N THR A 5 4.02 5.35 -16.35
CA THR A 5 2.61 5.49 -15.97
C THR A 5 2.04 4.21 -15.35
N LEU A 6 2.41 3.03 -15.89
CA LEU A 6 2.01 1.76 -15.30
C LEU A 6 2.57 1.59 -13.87
N LEU A 7 3.83 1.95 -13.63
CA LEU A 7 4.46 1.87 -12.32
C LEU A 7 3.87 2.87 -11.32
N GLU A 8 3.50 4.07 -11.76
CA GLU A 8 2.78 5.06 -10.95
C GLU A 8 1.41 4.53 -10.52
N VAL A 9 0.64 3.96 -11.47
CA VAL A 9 -0.67 3.36 -11.19
C VAL A 9 -0.54 2.18 -10.23
N LEU A 10 0.44 1.29 -10.44
CA LEU A 10 0.68 0.16 -9.55
C LEU A 10 1.09 0.62 -8.14
N SER A 11 1.92 1.65 -8.03
CA SER A 11 2.33 2.23 -6.75
C SER A 11 1.14 2.85 -6.01
N ALA A 12 0.28 3.58 -6.73
CA ALA A 12 -0.94 4.14 -6.16
C ALA A 12 -1.87 3.03 -5.65
N ILE A 13 -2.08 1.96 -6.43
CA ILE A 13 -2.90 0.81 -6.02
C ILE A 13 -2.32 0.13 -4.78
N LEU A 14 -1.00 -0.07 -4.73
CA LEU A 14 -0.33 -0.69 -3.59
C LEU A 14 -0.56 0.07 -2.27
N LEU A 15 -0.64 1.40 -2.31
CA LEU A 15 -0.92 2.22 -1.13
C LEU A 15 -2.32 1.97 -0.54
N PHE A 16 -3.28 1.48 -1.33
CA PHE A 16 -4.64 1.15 -0.88
C PHE A 16 -4.78 -0.29 -0.36
N VAL A 17 -3.79 -1.17 -0.59
CA VAL A 17 -3.85 -2.58 -0.18
C VAL A 17 -4.13 -2.74 1.32
N PRO A 18 -3.46 -2.03 2.26
CA PRO A 18 -3.75 -2.16 3.68
C PRO A 18 -5.19 -1.82 4.04
N PHE A 19 -5.77 -0.80 3.39
CA PHE A 19 -7.15 -0.42 3.61
C PHE A 19 -8.13 -1.52 3.15
N GLY A 20 -7.89 -2.09 1.95
CA GLY A 20 -8.68 -3.20 1.45
C GLY A 20 -8.64 -4.42 2.37
N ILE A 21 -7.45 -4.77 2.88
CA ILE A 21 -7.28 -5.88 3.83
C ILE A 21 -8.00 -5.59 5.15
N ALA A 22 -7.93 -4.35 5.66
CA ALA A 22 -8.64 -3.95 6.87
C ALA A 22 -10.16 -4.15 6.74
N VAL A 23 -10.75 -3.69 5.62
CA VAL A 23 -12.18 -3.81 5.34
C VAL A 23 -12.60 -5.28 5.23
N LEU A 24 -11.84 -6.09 4.49
CA LEU A 24 -12.13 -7.51 4.33
C LEU A 24 -12.00 -8.27 5.65
N TYR A 25 -10.97 -7.99 6.44
CA TYR A 25 -10.80 -8.58 7.76
C TYR A 25 -11.97 -8.23 8.68
N ALA A 26 -12.32 -6.95 8.78
CA ALA A 26 -13.40 -6.49 9.65
C ALA A 26 -14.73 -7.14 9.26
N ARG A 27 -15.05 -7.17 7.97
CA ARG A 27 -16.24 -7.84 7.43
C ARG A 27 -16.25 -9.34 7.75
N ALA A 28 -15.14 -10.04 7.56
CA ALA A 28 -15.04 -11.48 7.79
C ALA A 28 -15.24 -11.86 9.28
N HIS A 29 -14.93 -10.95 10.20
CA HIS A 29 -15.04 -11.18 11.64
C HIS A 29 -16.26 -10.50 12.28
N GLY A 30 -17.16 -9.92 11.48
CA GLY A 30 -18.35 -9.21 11.98
C GLY A 30 -17.99 -7.99 12.86
N ARG A 31 -16.85 -7.35 12.60
CA ARG A 31 -16.37 -6.18 13.33
C ARG A 31 -16.45 -4.93 12.48
N THR A 32 -16.53 -3.78 13.13
CA THR A 32 -16.43 -2.46 12.47
C THR A 32 -14.98 -2.08 12.16
N ALA A 33 -14.02 -2.66 12.88
CA ALA A 33 -12.58 -2.45 12.69
C ALA A 33 -11.76 -3.70 13.05
N PRO A 34 -10.55 -3.87 12.49
CA PRO A 34 -9.60 -4.88 12.96
C PRO A 34 -9.13 -4.61 14.40
N PRO A 35 -8.69 -5.64 15.15
CA PRO A 35 -8.08 -5.47 16.47
C PRO A 35 -6.73 -4.77 16.36
N PHE A 36 -6.20 -4.32 17.50
CA PHE A 36 -4.96 -3.52 17.56
C PHE A 36 -3.78 -4.21 16.88
N GLU A 37 -3.58 -5.51 17.12
CA GLU A 37 -2.48 -6.29 16.56
C GLU A 37 -2.53 -6.34 15.04
N VAL A 38 -3.74 -6.46 14.47
CA VAL A 38 -3.95 -6.46 13.02
C VAL A 38 -3.74 -5.05 12.45
N ASN A 39 -4.22 -4.01 13.12
CA ASN A 39 -3.96 -2.63 12.71
C ASN A 39 -2.46 -2.31 12.74
N LEU A 40 -1.73 -2.79 13.75
CA LEU A 40 -0.28 -2.64 13.84
C LEU A 40 0.41 -3.35 12.66
N ALA A 41 0.01 -4.58 12.35
CA ALA A 41 0.54 -5.30 11.19
C ALA A 41 0.26 -4.58 9.87
N LEU A 42 -0.95 -4.03 9.69
CA LEU A 42 -1.33 -3.24 8.52
C LEU A 42 -0.53 -1.94 8.41
N PHE A 43 -0.24 -1.29 9.54
CA PHE A 43 0.61 -0.09 9.59
C PHE A 43 2.05 -0.40 9.19
N VAL A 44 2.62 -1.48 9.72
CA VAL A 44 3.96 -1.96 9.33
C VAL A 44 4.00 -2.27 7.83
N MET A 45 2.99 -2.98 7.32
CA MET A 45 2.87 -3.30 5.90
C MET A 45 2.79 -2.03 5.04
N TYR A 46 2.00 -1.03 5.45
CA TYR A 46 1.94 0.26 4.76
C TYR A 46 3.32 0.94 4.73
N GLY A 47 4.02 0.98 5.86
CA GLY A 47 5.38 1.53 5.94
C GLY A 47 6.35 0.84 4.96
N VAL A 48 6.30 -0.50 4.87
CA VAL A 48 7.11 -1.26 3.91
C VAL A 48 6.77 -0.91 2.46
N ILE A 49 5.48 -0.81 2.12
CA ILE A 49 5.02 -0.42 0.78
C ILE A 49 5.53 0.98 0.43
N VAL A 50 5.39 1.96 1.34
CA VAL A 50 5.88 3.33 1.13
C VAL A 50 7.39 3.34 0.89
N VAL A 51 8.17 2.65 1.72
CA VAL A 51 9.63 2.56 1.54
C VAL A 51 9.97 1.93 0.20
N PHE A 52 9.25 0.88 -0.21
CA PHE A 52 9.48 0.21 -1.49
C PHE A 52 9.16 1.12 -2.68
N VAL A 53 8.04 1.85 -2.62
CA VAL A 53 7.68 2.86 -3.62
C VAL A 53 8.79 3.91 -3.71
N LEU A 54 9.18 4.54 -2.60
CA LEU A 54 10.26 5.55 -2.59
C LEU A 54 11.61 5.01 -3.14
N LEU A 55 11.94 3.75 -2.87
CA LEU A 55 13.14 3.12 -3.43
C LEU A 55 13.03 2.90 -4.95
N LEU A 56 11.86 2.48 -5.44
CA LEU A 56 11.59 2.37 -6.87
C LEU A 56 11.67 3.74 -7.53
N GLU A 57 11.09 4.79 -6.92
CA GLU A 57 11.19 6.16 -7.39
C GLU A 57 12.65 6.60 -7.53
N ARG A 58 13.45 6.39 -6.48
CA ARG A 58 14.85 6.82 -6.44
C ARG A 58 15.71 6.08 -7.46
N LYS A 59 15.46 4.78 -7.69
CA LYS A 59 16.23 3.96 -8.65
C LYS A 59 15.80 4.15 -10.10
N LEU A 60 14.50 4.31 -10.36
CA LEU A 60 13.94 4.33 -11.72
C LEU A 60 13.62 5.76 -12.21
N GLY A 61 13.74 6.78 -11.35
CA GLY A 61 13.43 8.16 -11.72
C GLY A 61 11.94 8.38 -12.03
N LEU A 62 11.05 7.59 -11.42
CA LEU A 62 9.62 7.56 -11.77
C LEU A 62 8.88 8.89 -11.58
N PHE A 63 9.40 9.82 -10.78
CA PHE A 63 8.81 11.15 -10.57
C PHE A 63 9.77 12.30 -10.91
N LYS A 64 10.87 12.02 -11.62
CA LYS A 64 11.73 13.10 -12.14
C LYS A 64 11.18 13.52 -13.49
N ASP A 65 10.66 14.74 -13.54
CA ASP A 65 10.28 15.45 -14.77
C ASP A 65 11.51 15.78 -15.62
#